data_AF-S7NLX9-F1
#
_entry.id   AF-S7NLX9-F1
#
_cell.length_a   1.000
_cell.length_b   1.000
_cell.length_c   1.000
_cell.angle_alpha   90.00
_cell.angle_beta   90.00
_cell.angle_gamma   90.00
#
_symmetry.space_group_name_H-M   'P 1'
#
loop_
_entity.id
_entity.type
_entity.pdbx_description
1 polymer ?
#
loop_
_entity_poly.entity_id
_entity_poly.type
_entity_poly.pdbx_seq_one_letter_code
_entity_poly.pdbx_strand_id
1 'polypeptide(L)'
;MKPDRSSPWEVYITLHPATAEDQDSQYVCFTLVLQVPAQYPNEVPQISIRNPRGLSDEQIHKISQALGHVAKAGLGTAMLYELIEKGKEILTDNNIPHGQCVICLYGFQENEAFTKTPCYHYFHCHCLARYIQHMERELQAQGQEQEQERHHAATKQVGPPDPAYI
;
A
#
# COMPACT_ATOMS: atom_id res chain seq x y z
N MET A 1 11.22 9.15 41.14
CA MET A 1 12.40 8.93 40.26
C MET A 1 12.08 9.52 38.90
N LYS A 2 12.75 10.62 38.50
CA LYS A 2 12.65 11.13 37.14
C LYS A 2 13.50 10.21 36.25
N PRO A 3 13.03 9.76 35.08
CA PRO A 3 13.87 9.00 34.17
C PRO A 3 15.03 9.91 33.73
N ASP A 4 16.25 9.45 33.99
CA ASP A 4 17.46 10.07 33.47
C ASP A 4 17.46 9.89 31.95
N ARG A 5 17.11 10.95 31.20
CA ARG A 5 17.09 10.96 29.73
C ARG A 5 18.47 11.34 29.18
N SER A 6 19.55 10.82 29.77
CA SER A 6 20.93 11.12 29.39
C SER A 6 21.41 10.38 28.14
N SER A 7 20.65 9.38 27.68
CA SER A 7 20.97 8.60 26.48
C SER A 7 20.03 8.95 25.31
N PRO A 8 20.55 8.98 24.07
CA PRO A 8 19.72 9.10 22.89
C PRO A 8 18.74 7.93 22.81
N TRP A 9 17.52 8.22 22.37
CA TRP A 9 16.43 7.26 22.26
C TRP A 9 15.69 7.46 20.94
N GLU A 10 14.92 6.47 20.54
CA GLU A 10 14.30 6.45 19.22
C GLU A 10 12.80 6.21 19.31
N VAL A 11 12.05 6.90 18.47
CA VAL A 11 10.60 6.74 18.31
C VAL A 11 10.30 6.25 16.92
N TYR A 12 9.43 5.24 16.85
CA TYR A 12 8.89 4.69 15.63
C TYR A 12 7.38 4.81 15.65
N ILE A 13 6.81 5.43 14.63
CA ILE A 13 5.36 5.52 14.49
C ILE A 13 4.97 5.44 13.02
N THR A 14 4.06 4.53 12.69
CA THR A 14 3.47 4.48 11.36
C THR A 14 2.33 5.49 11.29
N LEU A 15 2.45 6.44 10.38
CA LEU A 15 1.48 7.48 10.15
C LEU A 15 0.56 7.11 8.99
N HIS A 16 -0.72 7.39 9.20
CA HIS A 16 -1.78 7.25 8.23
C HIS A 16 -2.50 8.59 8.09
N PRO A 17 -3.09 8.89 6.93
CA PRO A 17 -3.95 10.07 6.75
C PRO A 17 -5.17 9.99 7.68
N ALA A 18 -5.69 11.15 8.07
CA ALA A 18 -6.88 11.27 8.90
C ALA A 18 -8.14 11.02 8.06
N THR A 19 -8.55 9.76 7.96
CA THR A 19 -9.69 9.29 7.15
C THR A 19 -10.89 8.88 8.00
N ALA A 20 -11.08 9.51 9.17
CA ALA A 20 -12.09 9.08 10.16
C ALA A 20 -11.99 7.58 10.51
N GLU A 21 -10.75 7.07 10.61
CA GLU A 21 -10.41 5.67 10.88
C GLU A 21 -10.81 4.67 9.78
N ASP A 22 -11.24 5.13 8.62
CA ASP A 22 -11.48 4.28 7.46
C ASP A 22 -10.16 3.83 6.83
N GLN A 23 -9.80 2.57 7.06
CA GLN A 23 -8.58 1.94 6.53
C GLN A 23 -8.60 1.74 5.02
N ASP A 24 -9.79 1.61 4.42
CA ASP A 24 -9.94 1.44 2.98
C ASP A 24 -9.63 2.74 2.25
N SER A 25 -9.88 3.88 2.92
CA SER A 25 -9.53 5.22 2.45
C SER A 25 -8.10 5.66 2.79
N GLN A 26 -7.30 4.89 3.54
CA GLN A 26 -5.89 5.23 3.82
C GLN A 26 -4.99 4.76 2.68
N TYR A 27 -4.78 5.61 1.68
CA TYR A 27 -4.07 5.22 0.47
C TYR A 27 -2.56 5.36 0.57
N VAL A 28 -2.07 6.23 1.45
CA VAL A 28 -0.65 6.48 1.67
C VAL A 28 -0.26 6.23 3.12
N CYS A 29 0.97 5.83 3.37
CA CYS A 29 1.51 5.73 4.73
C CYS A 29 3.05 5.76 4.73
N PHE A 30 3.62 6.04 5.89
CA PHE A 30 5.05 5.81 6.15
C PHE A 30 5.31 5.65 7.64
N THR A 31 6.45 5.05 7.99
CA THR A 31 6.95 5.01 9.37
C THR A 31 7.88 6.21 9.61
N LEU A 32 7.44 7.13 10.46
CA LEU A 32 8.25 8.23 10.97
C LEU A 32 9.20 7.69 12.03
N VAL A 33 10.49 7.92 11.82
CA VAL A 33 11.56 7.59 12.77
C VAL A 33 12.15 8.89 13.29
N LEU A 34 12.13 9.06 14.61
CA LEU A 34 12.72 10.20 15.30
C LEU A 34 13.81 9.70 16.24
N GLN A 35 15.06 9.97 15.89
CA GLN A 35 16.21 9.74 16.75
C GLN A 35 16.42 10.96 17.61
N VAL A 36 16.07 10.86 18.89
CA VAL A 36 16.09 11.96 19.84
C VAL A 36 17.45 11.99 20.53
N PRO A 37 18.28 13.03 20.30
CA PRO A 37 19.59 13.15 20.92
C PRO A 37 19.47 13.45 22.42
N ALA A 38 20.56 13.23 23.16
CA ALA A 38 20.62 13.57 24.59
C ALA A 38 20.43 15.08 24.84
N GLN A 39 20.77 15.91 23.86
CA GLN A 39 20.68 17.37 23.89
C GLN A 39 19.28 17.90 23.55
N TYR A 40 18.33 17.04 23.20
CA TYR A 40 16.95 17.43 22.94
C TYR A 40 16.32 18.10 24.17
N PRO A 41 15.56 19.21 24.03
CA PRO A 41 15.10 19.84 22.78
C PRO A 41 16.03 20.92 22.20
N ASN A 42 17.21 21.13 22.78
CA ASN A 42 18.16 22.13 22.28
C ASN A 42 18.90 21.67 21.02
N GLU A 43 18.82 20.38 20.70
CA GLU A 43 19.18 19.79 19.43
C GLU A 43 17.96 19.08 18.85
N VAL A 44 17.73 19.24 17.55
CA VAL A 44 16.59 18.62 16.85
C VAL A 44 16.77 17.10 16.77
N PRO A 45 15.66 16.33 16.77
CA PRO A 45 15.75 14.91 16.46
C PRO A 45 16.21 14.71 15.02
N GLN A 46 17.00 13.67 14.76
CA GLN A 46 17.24 13.21 13.40
C GLN A 46 15.97 12.51 12.87
N ILE A 47 15.44 13.03 11.77
CA ILE A 47 14.18 12.59 11.18
C ILE A 47 14.47 11.66 10.00
N SER A 48 13.77 10.53 9.93
CA SER A 48 13.85 9.61 8.81
C SER A 48 12.49 9.02 8.47
N ILE A 49 12.25 8.80 7.18
CA ILE A 49 11.03 8.18 6.66
C ILE A 49 11.37 6.76 6.23
N ARG A 50 10.68 5.76 6.79
CA ARG A 50 10.85 4.35 6.45
C ARG A 50 9.56 3.76 5.91
N ASN A 51 9.69 2.71 5.11
CA ASN A 51 8.57 1.96 4.53
C ASN A 51 7.47 2.84 3.89
N PRO A 52 7.81 3.86 3.07
CA PRO A 52 6.78 4.65 2.42
C PRO A 52 5.94 3.78 1.48
N ARG A 53 4.64 4.05 1.43
CA ARG A 53 3.67 3.42 0.51
C ARG A 53 2.81 4.50 -0.14
N GLY A 54 2.64 4.40 -1.45
CA GLY A 54 1.87 5.37 -2.24
C GLY A 54 2.49 6.77 -2.33
N LEU A 55 3.77 6.93 -2.03
CA LEU A 55 4.49 8.21 -2.07
C LEU A 55 5.64 8.13 -3.08
N SER A 56 5.83 9.19 -3.85
CA SER A 56 7.03 9.40 -4.67
C SER A 56 8.24 9.84 -3.85
N ASP A 57 9.44 9.68 -4.41
CA ASP A 57 10.67 10.23 -3.82
C ASP A 57 10.59 11.76 -3.64
N GLU A 58 9.94 12.47 -4.55
CA GLU A 58 9.74 13.92 -4.44
C GLU A 58 8.81 14.27 -3.26
N GLN A 59 7.71 13.53 -3.08
CA GLN A 59 6.82 13.71 -1.92
C GLN A 59 7.55 13.36 -0.61
N ILE A 60 8.31 12.27 -0.57
CA ILE A 60 9.13 11.88 0.59
C ILE A 60 10.11 13.00 0.95
N HIS A 61 10.80 13.55 -0.05
CA HIS A 61 11.72 14.67 0.15
C HIS A 61 11.01 15.90 0.73
N LYS A 62 9.85 16.28 0.16
CA LYS A 62 9.01 17.38 0.65
C LYS A 62 8.55 17.17 2.09
N ILE A 63 8.14 15.96 2.45
CA ILE A 63 7.75 15.60 3.82
C ILE A 63 8.95 15.77 4.76
N SER A 64 10.12 15.21 4.42
CA SER A 64 11.32 15.35 5.25
C SER A 64 11.73 16.82 5.45
N GLN A 65 11.64 17.64 4.40
CA GLN A 65 11.92 19.08 4.50
C GLN A 65 10.92 19.81 5.41
N ALA A 66 9.62 19.55 5.24
CA ALA A 66 8.58 20.17 6.05
C ALA A 66 8.73 19.81 7.54
N LEU A 67 8.95 18.53 7.85
CA LEU A 67 9.22 18.07 9.22
C LEU A 67 10.50 18.68 9.79
N GLY A 68 11.57 18.76 8.98
CA GLY A 68 12.81 19.41 9.40
C GLY A 68 12.62 20.90 9.71
N HIS A 69 11.72 21.59 9.01
CA HIS A 69 11.38 22.98 9.28
C HIS A 69 10.65 23.14 10.61
N VAL A 70 9.66 22.27 10.88
CA VAL A 70 8.97 22.23 12.19
C VAL A 70 9.95 21.96 13.32
N ALA A 71 10.86 21.01 13.16
CA ALA A 71 11.85 20.69 14.19
C ALA A 71 12.76 21.89 14.50
N LYS A 72 13.24 22.60 13.47
CA LYS A 72 14.09 23.79 13.65
C LYS A 72 13.32 24.94 14.31
N ALA A 73 12.07 25.15 13.94
CA ALA A 73 11.22 26.17 14.55
C ALA A 73 10.92 25.86 16.03
N GLY A 74 10.83 24.59 16.39
CA GLY A 74 10.59 24.12 17.75
C GLY A 74 11.83 24.06 18.65
N LEU A 75 13.03 24.43 18.18
CA LEU A 75 14.27 24.34 18.97
C LEU A 75 14.14 24.99 20.36
N GLY A 76 14.58 24.27 21.38
CA GLY A 76 14.44 24.67 22.78
C GLY A 76 13.08 24.33 23.41
N THR A 77 12.14 23.77 22.64
CA THR A 77 10.81 23.35 23.12
C THR A 77 10.46 21.91 22.70
N ALA A 78 9.46 21.31 23.32
CA ALA A 78 9.07 19.93 23.01
C ALA A 78 8.28 19.85 21.69
N MET A 79 8.86 19.24 20.66
CA MET A 79 8.34 19.22 19.27
C MET A 79 7.91 17.84 18.73
N LEU A 80 8.12 16.73 19.44
CA LEU A 80 7.89 15.38 18.88
C LEU A 80 6.44 15.16 18.44
N TYR A 81 5.48 15.65 19.22
CA TYR A 81 4.06 15.53 18.87
C TYR A 81 3.70 16.38 17.64
N GLU A 82 4.23 17.59 17.56
CA GLU A 82 4.04 18.49 16.41
C GLU A 82 4.60 17.88 15.12
N LEU A 83 5.73 17.17 15.19
CA LEU A 83 6.28 16.42 14.06
C LEU A 83 5.36 15.27 13.62
N ILE A 84 4.76 14.55 14.56
CA ILE A 84 3.81 13.47 14.28
C ILE A 84 2.56 14.03 13.61
N GLU A 85 1.98 15.09 14.18
CA GLU A 85 0.77 15.72 13.63
C GLU A 85 1.05 16.34 12.26
N LYS A 86 2.20 17.01 12.07
CA LYS A 86 2.55 17.54 10.75
C LYS A 86 2.72 16.44 9.70
N GLY A 87 3.29 15.30 10.08
CA GLY A 87 3.39 14.14 9.19
C GLY A 87 2.02 13.60 8.77
N LYS A 88 1.07 13.49 9.71
CA LYS A 88 -0.32 13.07 9.41
C LYS A 88 -1.05 14.09 8.55
N GLU A 89 -0.90 15.38 8.83
CA GLU A 89 -1.51 16.48 8.04
C GLU A 89 -1.07 16.36 6.58
N ILE A 90 0.24 16.24 6.32
CA ILE A 90 0.75 16.11 4.95
C ILE A 90 0.20 14.87 4.23
N LEU A 91 0.08 13.73 4.93
CA LEU A 91 -0.54 12.53 4.34
C LEU A 91 -2.02 12.73 4.04
N THR A 92 -2.73 13.45 4.90
CA THR A 92 -4.16 13.74 4.74
C THR A 92 -4.40 14.60 3.51
N ASP A 93 -3.60 15.66 3.35
CA ASP A 93 -3.67 16.56 2.20
C ASP A 93 -3.26 15.90 0.88
N ASN A 94 -2.45 14.83 0.95
CA ASN A 94 -1.90 14.14 -0.22
C ASN A 94 -2.27 12.66 -0.24
N ASN A 95 -3.50 12.33 0.14
CA ASN A 95 -4.01 10.96 0.20
C ASN A 95 -4.42 10.43 -1.18
N ILE A 96 -3.53 10.52 -2.16
CA ILE A 96 -3.69 9.91 -3.48
C ILE A 96 -2.39 9.17 -3.77
N PRO A 97 -2.45 7.86 -4.11
CA PRO A 97 -1.25 7.08 -4.28
C PRO A 97 -0.49 7.54 -5.52
N HIS A 98 0.80 7.84 -5.34
CA HIS A 98 1.72 7.99 -6.44
C HIS A 98 2.11 6.62 -7.00
N GLY A 99 1.95 6.46 -8.31
CA GLY A 99 2.20 5.21 -9.01
C GLY A 99 1.30 5.07 -10.23
N GLN A 100 1.35 3.90 -10.86
CA GLN A 100 0.55 3.59 -12.04
C GLN A 100 -0.33 2.38 -11.76
N CYS A 101 -1.52 2.34 -12.35
CA CYS A 101 -2.28 1.12 -12.43
C CYS A 101 -1.52 0.11 -13.29
N VAL A 102 -1.22 -1.07 -12.74
CA VAL A 102 -0.42 -2.09 -13.43
C VAL A 102 -1.11 -2.71 -14.66
N ILE A 103 -2.40 -2.42 -14.87
CA ILE A 103 -3.17 -2.90 -16.02
C ILE A 103 -3.09 -1.91 -17.19
N CYS A 104 -3.28 -0.61 -16.94
CA CYS A 104 -3.33 0.41 -18.00
C CYS A 104 -2.08 1.30 -18.06
N LEU A 105 -1.20 1.21 -17.08
CA LEU A 105 0.03 1.99 -16.90
C LEU A 105 -0.18 3.51 -16.75
N TYR A 106 -1.41 3.96 -16.52
CA TYR A 106 -1.72 5.35 -16.20
C TYR A 106 -1.72 5.60 -14.70
N GLY A 107 -1.37 6.84 -14.31
CA GLY A 107 -1.41 7.27 -12.92
C GLY A 107 -2.82 7.46 -12.39
N PHE A 108 -2.93 7.61 -11.06
CA PHE A 108 -4.19 7.88 -10.38
C PHE A 108 -4.41 9.39 -10.25
N GLN A 109 -5.65 9.83 -10.43
CA GLN A 109 -6.05 11.22 -10.25
C GLN A 109 -7.07 11.36 -9.12
N GLU A 110 -7.20 12.59 -8.63
CA GLU A 110 -8.26 12.96 -7.70
C GLU A 110 -9.63 12.73 -8.36
N ASN A 111 -10.54 12.07 -7.65
CA ASN A 111 -11.88 11.64 -8.11
C ASN A 111 -11.93 10.38 -9.01
N GLU A 112 -10.81 9.70 -9.27
CA GLU A 112 -10.87 8.39 -9.91
C GLU A 112 -11.21 7.28 -8.91
N ALA A 113 -12.05 6.34 -9.34
CA ALA A 113 -12.30 5.13 -8.57
C ALA A 113 -11.15 4.14 -8.77
N PHE A 114 -10.40 3.87 -7.71
CA PHE A 114 -9.38 2.84 -7.67
C PHE A 114 -9.53 1.95 -6.44
N THR A 115 -8.99 0.74 -6.54
CA THR A 115 -8.92 -0.25 -5.47
C THR A 115 -7.49 -0.33 -4.97
N LYS A 116 -7.33 -0.40 -3.65
CA LYS A 116 -6.05 -0.64 -2.97
C LYS A 116 -6.07 -2.05 -2.35
N THR A 117 -5.00 -2.82 -2.52
CA THR A 117 -4.81 -4.08 -1.79
C THR A 117 -4.17 -3.85 -0.41
N PRO A 118 -4.23 -4.81 0.54
CA PRO A 118 -3.54 -4.69 1.82
C PRO A 118 -2.03 -4.45 1.72
N CYS A 119 -1.40 -4.89 0.62
CA CYS A 119 0.02 -4.66 0.33
C CYS A 119 0.30 -3.34 -0.39
N TYR A 120 -0.68 -2.44 -0.50
CA TYR A 120 -0.56 -1.12 -1.15
C TYR A 120 -0.24 -1.22 -2.65
N HIS A 121 -0.88 -2.15 -3.35
CA HIS A 121 -0.96 -2.12 -4.81
C HIS A 121 -2.31 -1.53 -5.24
N TYR A 122 -2.29 -0.75 -6.32
CA TYR A 122 -3.44 0.06 -6.73
C TYR A 122 -3.88 -0.28 -8.16
N PHE A 123 -5.18 -0.27 -8.39
CA PHE A 123 -5.79 -0.57 -9.69
C PHE A 123 -6.98 0.36 -9.92
N HIS A 124 -7.13 0.94 -11.11
CA HIS A 124 -8.40 1.57 -11.46
C HIS A 124 -9.51 0.51 -11.39
N CYS A 125 -10.65 0.85 -10.77
CA CYS A 125 -11.74 -0.11 -10.58
C CYS A 125 -12.22 -0.68 -11.92
N HIS A 126 -12.32 0.15 -12.97
CA HIS A 126 -12.68 -0.29 -14.31
C HIS A 126 -11.65 -1.26 -14.93
N CYS A 127 -10.36 -1.00 -14.72
CA CYS A 127 -9.28 -1.85 -15.22
C CYS A 127 -9.32 -3.22 -14.54
N LEU A 128 -9.47 -3.25 -13.20
CA LEU A 128 -9.59 -4.48 -12.44
C LEU A 128 -10.84 -5.27 -12.83
N ALA A 129 -11.99 -4.62 -12.97
CA ALA A 129 -13.23 -5.26 -13.39
C ALA A 129 -13.09 -5.93 -14.78
N ARG A 130 -12.50 -5.23 -15.75
CA ARG A 130 -12.26 -5.79 -17.09
C ARG A 130 -11.31 -6.97 -17.07
N TYR A 131 -10.28 -6.90 -16.23
CA TYR A 131 -9.34 -8.01 -16.06
C TYR A 131 -10.04 -9.24 -15.48
N ILE A 132 -10.82 -9.09 -14.42
CA ILE A 132 -11.59 -10.20 -13.82
C ILE A 132 -12.53 -10.83 -14.84
N GLN A 133 -13.32 -10.03 -15.57
CA GLN A 133 -14.23 -10.52 -16.61
C GLN A 133 -13.52 -11.26 -17.76
N HIS A 134 -12.28 -10.90 -18.07
CA HIS A 134 -11.48 -11.62 -19.06
C HIS A 134 -11.02 -12.97 -18.49
N MET A 135 -10.47 -12.97 -17.28
CA MET A 135 -10.00 -14.20 -16.61
C MET A 135 -11.12 -15.21 -16.38
N GLU A 136 -12.31 -14.76 -15.97
CA GLU A 136 -13.48 -15.64 -15.80
C GLU A 136 -13.86 -16.36 -17.10
N ARG A 137 -13.81 -15.65 -18.24
CA ARG A 137 -14.11 -16.23 -19.55
C ARG A 137 -13.06 -17.25 -19.98
N GLU A 138 -11.78 -17.00 -19.73
CA GLU A 138 -10.71 -17.95 -20.05
C GLU A 138 -10.82 -19.23 -19.22
N LEU A 139 -11.10 -19.11 -17.92
CA LEU A 139 -11.30 -20.26 -17.04
C LEU A 139 -12.50 -21.11 -17.47
N GLN A 140 -13.60 -20.47 -17.89
CA GLN A 140 -14.78 -21.17 -18.40
C GLN A 140 -14.46 -21.92 -19.71
N ALA A 141 -13.74 -21.29 -20.63
CA ALA A 141 -13.34 -21.91 -21.89
C ALA A 141 -12.44 -23.13 -21.64
N GLN A 142 -11.42 -23.00 -20.78
CA GLN A 142 -10.54 -24.10 -20.39
C GLN A 142 -11.30 -25.27 -19.72
N GLY A 143 -12.26 -24.96 -18.86
CA GLY A 143 -13.10 -25.97 -18.22
C GLY A 143 -13.96 -26.75 -19.23
N GLN A 144 -14.55 -26.06 -20.21
CA GLN A 144 -15.33 -26.69 -21.28
C GLN A 144 -14.45 -27.56 -22.19
N GLU A 145 -13.24 -27.10 -22.53
CA GLU A 145 -12.26 -27.87 -23.31
C GLU A 145 -11.86 -29.15 -22.59
N GLN A 146 -11.51 -29.06 -21.29
CA GLN A 146 -11.16 -30.23 -20.48
C GLN A 146 -12.32 -31.22 -20.34
N GLU A 147 -13.55 -30.74 -20.18
CA GLU A 147 -14.72 -31.60 -20.10
C GLU A 147 -14.98 -32.30 -21.44
N GLN A 148 -14.86 -31.59 -22.55
CA GLN A 148 -14.95 -32.18 -23.88
C GLN A 148 -13.87 -33.23 -24.11
N GLU A 149 -12.61 -32.98 -23.75
CA GLU A 149 -11.53 -33.96 -23.86
C GLU A 149 -11.80 -35.22 -23.04
N ARG A 150 -12.31 -35.06 -21.81
CA ARG A 150 -12.72 -36.19 -20.96
C ARG A 150 -13.85 -37.00 -21.58
N HIS A 151 -14.87 -36.33 -22.15
CA HIS A 151 -15.96 -37.02 -22.86
C HIS A 151 -15.44 -37.80 -24.07
N HIS A 152 -14.59 -37.19 -24.90
CA HIS A 152 -13.99 -37.85 -26.07
C HIS A 152 -13.13 -39.06 -25.67
N ALA A 153 -12.33 -38.94 -24.61
CA ALA A 153 -11.52 -40.04 -24.08
C ALA A 153 -12.38 -41.20 -23.56
N ALA A 154 -13.48 -40.91 -22.85
CA ALA A 154 -14.40 -41.93 -22.34
C ALA A 154 -15.11 -42.68 -23.47
N THR A 155 -15.55 -41.98 -24.52
CA THR A 155 -16.19 -42.63 -25.68
C THR A 155 -15.24 -43.51 -26.51
N LYS A 156 -13.92 -43.25 -26.48
CA LYS A 156 -12.92 -44.07 -27.20
C LYS A 156 -12.55 -45.38 -26.48
N GLN A 157 -12.84 -45.52 -25.18
CA GLN A 157 -12.49 -46.74 -24.40
C GLN A 157 -13.60 -47.81 -24.41
N VAL A 158 -14.81 -47.51 -24.89
CA VAL A 158 -15.87 -48.50 -25.09
C VAL A 158 -15.67 -49.16 -26.47
N GLY A 159 -14.73 -50.10 -26.55
CA GLY A 159 -14.63 -51.00 -27.71
C GLY A 159 -15.86 -51.92 -27.81
N PRO A 160 -16.23 -52.41 -29.02
CA PRO A 160 -17.45 -53.18 -29.21
C PRO A 160 -17.46 -54.43 -28.31
N PRO A 161 -18.63 -54.84 -27.75
CA PRO A 161 -18.71 -56.05 -26.96
C PRO A 161 -18.36 -57.26 -27.83
N ASP A 162 -17.49 -58.12 -27.29
CA ASP A 162 -17.06 -59.37 -27.91
C ASP A 162 -18.30 -60.24 -28.19
N PRO A 163 -18.60 -60.59 -29.45
CA PRO A 163 -19.77 -61.38 -29.77
C PRO A 163 -19.60 -62.80 -29.20
N ALA A 164 -20.27 -63.05 -28.07
CA ALA A 164 -20.30 -64.33 -27.40
C ALA A 164 -20.73 -65.45 -28.36
N TYR A 165 -19.89 -66.49 -28.41
CA TYR A 165 -20.08 -67.75 -29.12
C TYR A 165 -21.38 -68.44 -28.65
N ILE A 166 -22.23 -68.80 -29.60
CA ILE A 166 -23.40 -69.68 -29.45
C ILE A 166 -22.96 -71.13 -29.68
#